data_AF-A0A970RCZ8-F1
#
_entry.id   AF-A0A970RCZ8-F1
#
_cell.length_a   1.000
_cell.length_b   1.000
_cell.length_c   1.000
_cell.angle_alpha   90.00
_cell.angle_beta   90.00
_cell.angle_gamma   90.00
#
_symmetry.space_group_name_H-M   'P 1'
#
loop_
_entity.id
_entity.type
_entity.pdbx_description
1 polymer ?
#
loop_
_entity_poly.entity_id
_entity_poly.type
_entity_poly.pdbx_seq_one_letter_code
_entity_poly.pdbx_strand_id
1 'polypeptide(L)'
;DMMKALLKLYKKNIPADQLPSLFATINKDFGGDIDAYVDAVFEKSLFANENAFMKFLDKPKKKTLEKDLAYQASQSLQQAMMDKRAAFISGQNVVDDGMRLFIDGLRQMNPDTKYYPDANSSMRFTYGTIKDYYPADAIHFDYKTHLSGVMEKEDPSNDEFVVPDKLKQLYQAKDFGQYGEDGKLVVGFLSTNDITGGNSGSPVMNGNGELIGIAFDGNWEAMSGDIAFETELQRTISVDIRYVLFVIDKYAGAKNLIDELTIVR
;
A
#
# COMPACT_ATOMS: atom_id res chain seq x y z
N ASP A 1 -14.14 -15.35 13.67
CA ASP A 1 -15.10 -14.58 12.85
C ASP A 1 -14.68 -14.30 11.42
N MET A 2 -13.51 -13.71 11.15
CA MET A 2 -13.07 -13.40 9.78
C MET A 2 -13.10 -14.61 8.82
N MET A 3 -12.55 -15.76 9.22
CA MET A 3 -12.58 -16.98 8.39
C MET A 3 -14.00 -17.45 8.05
N LYS A 4 -14.94 -17.35 9.01
CA LYS A 4 -16.36 -17.68 8.79
C LYS A 4 -16.96 -16.79 7.70
N ALA A 5 -16.76 -15.48 7.83
CA ALA A 5 -17.26 -14.50 6.87
C ALA A 5 -16.67 -14.70 5.47
N LEU A 6 -15.35 -14.90 5.37
CA LEU A 6 -14.66 -15.09 4.08
C LEU A 6 -15.08 -16.39 3.39
N LEU A 7 -15.23 -17.50 4.13
CA LEU A 7 -15.70 -18.77 3.53
C LEU A 7 -17.15 -18.70 3.08
N LYS A 8 -18.02 -18.00 3.82
CA LYS A 8 -19.41 -17.75 3.41
C LYS A 8 -19.48 -16.90 2.13
N LEU A 9 -18.68 -15.83 2.07
CA LEU A 9 -18.58 -14.98 0.89
C LEU A 9 -18.05 -15.76 -0.32
N TYR A 10 -17.01 -16.57 -0.12
CA TYR A 10 -16.45 -17.43 -1.15
C TYR A 10 -17.50 -18.42 -1.68
N LYS A 11 -18.18 -19.16 -0.80
CA LYS A 11 -19.25 -20.10 -1.18
C LYS A 11 -20.39 -19.43 -1.93
N LYS A 12 -20.73 -18.19 -1.59
CA LYS A 12 -21.78 -17.41 -2.25
C LYS A 12 -21.41 -17.04 -3.70
N ASN A 13 -20.15 -16.70 -3.95
CA ASN A 13 -19.72 -16.10 -5.21
C ASN A 13 -19.11 -17.10 -6.19
N ILE A 14 -18.71 -18.29 -5.73
CA ILE A 14 -18.04 -19.29 -6.55
C ILE A 14 -19.02 -20.41 -6.91
N PRO A 15 -19.15 -20.78 -8.20
CA PRO A 15 -19.98 -21.90 -8.65
C PRO A 15 -19.67 -23.20 -7.89
N ALA A 16 -20.70 -24.01 -7.62
CA ALA A 16 -20.58 -25.19 -6.75
C ALA A 16 -19.56 -26.22 -7.25
N ASP A 17 -19.41 -26.35 -8.57
CA ASP A 17 -18.45 -27.23 -9.25
C ASP A 17 -17.00 -26.71 -9.24
N GLN A 18 -16.79 -25.46 -8.82
CA GLN A 18 -15.49 -24.81 -8.69
C GLN A 18 -15.05 -24.64 -7.23
N LEU A 19 -15.89 -25.05 -6.27
CA LEU A 19 -15.57 -24.95 -4.86
C LEU A 19 -14.44 -25.95 -4.49
N PRO A 20 -13.47 -25.52 -3.65
CA PRO A 20 -12.49 -26.42 -3.05
C PRO A 20 -13.16 -27.58 -2.29
N SER A 21 -12.48 -28.72 -2.24
CA SER A 21 -12.95 -29.95 -1.56
C SER A 21 -13.28 -29.77 -0.07
N LEU A 22 -12.78 -28.71 0.56
CA LEU A 22 -13.14 -28.25 1.89
C LEU A 22 -14.67 -28.14 2.05
N PHE A 23 -15.36 -27.60 1.05
CA PHE A 23 -16.82 -27.43 1.13
C PHE A 23 -17.58 -28.76 1.09
N ALA A 24 -17.01 -29.80 0.46
CA ALA A 24 -17.55 -31.16 0.56
C ALA A 24 -17.41 -31.72 1.98
N THR A 25 -16.29 -31.43 2.65
CA THR A 25 -16.07 -31.78 4.06
C THR A 25 -17.05 -31.06 4.98
N ILE A 26 -17.25 -29.74 4.77
CA ILE A 26 -18.23 -28.94 5.53
C ILE A 26 -19.66 -29.50 5.36
N ASN A 27 -20.05 -29.80 4.12
CA ASN A 27 -21.39 -30.34 3.86
C ASN A 27 -21.59 -31.71 4.50
N LYS A 28 -20.58 -32.59 4.43
CA LYS A 28 -20.67 -33.97 4.92
C LYS A 28 -20.57 -34.07 6.44
N ASP A 29 -19.56 -33.44 7.03
CA ASP A 29 -19.18 -33.66 8.43
C ASP A 29 -19.79 -32.61 9.37
N PHE A 30 -20.22 -31.47 8.81
CA PHE A 30 -20.79 -30.34 9.57
C PHE A 30 -22.19 -29.93 9.06
N GLY A 31 -22.84 -30.75 8.22
CA GLY A 31 -24.19 -30.49 7.73
C GLY A 31 -24.32 -29.21 6.89
N GLY A 32 -23.21 -28.71 6.34
CA GLY A 32 -23.17 -27.47 5.58
C GLY A 32 -22.95 -26.22 6.44
N ASP A 33 -22.82 -26.37 7.76
CA ASP A 33 -22.56 -25.27 8.69
C ASP A 33 -21.07 -24.88 8.67
N ILE A 34 -20.80 -23.74 8.03
CA ILE A 34 -19.45 -23.16 7.95
C ILE A 34 -18.98 -22.68 9.32
N ASP A 35 -19.88 -22.19 10.17
CA ASP A 35 -19.48 -21.65 11.48
C ASP A 35 -19.03 -22.78 12.39
N ALA A 36 -19.81 -23.86 12.44
CA ALA A 36 -19.46 -25.08 13.18
C ALA A 36 -18.14 -25.70 12.68
N TYR A 37 -17.90 -25.69 11.36
CA TYR A 37 -16.63 -26.13 10.80
C TYR A 37 -15.45 -25.27 11.29
N VAL A 38 -15.56 -23.95 11.16
CA VAL A 38 -14.48 -23.04 11.55
C VAL A 38 -14.23 -23.11 13.06
N ASP A 39 -15.26 -23.20 13.88
CA ASP A 39 -15.11 -23.38 15.33
C ASP A 39 -14.34 -24.66 15.64
N ALA A 40 -14.68 -25.78 14.99
CA ALA A 40 -13.94 -27.02 15.15
C ALA A 40 -12.48 -26.93 14.67
N VAL A 41 -12.18 -26.15 13.63
CA VAL A 41 -10.79 -25.89 13.20
C VAL A 41 -10.00 -25.23 14.33
N PHE A 42 -10.51 -24.14 14.91
CA PHE A 42 -9.79 -23.41 15.97
C PHE A 42 -9.78 -24.15 17.31
N GLU A 43 -10.78 -24.98 17.61
CA GLU A 43 -10.81 -25.78 18.84
C GLU A 43 -9.87 -26.99 18.78
N LYS A 44 -9.77 -27.66 17.62
CA LYS A 44 -9.15 -28.99 17.52
C LYS A 44 -7.83 -29.02 16.78
N SER A 45 -7.53 -27.98 15.99
CA SER A 45 -6.30 -28.01 15.20
C SER A 45 -5.07 -27.88 16.09
N LEU A 46 -4.04 -28.68 15.76
CA LEU A 46 -2.72 -28.57 16.36
C LEU A 46 -2.03 -27.24 16.04
N PHE A 47 -2.48 -26.50 15.03
CA PHE A 47 -1.94 -25.19 14.66
C PHE A 47 -2.64 -24.01 15.36
N ALA A 48 -3.76 -24.25 16.02
CA ALA A 48 -4.51 -23.20 16.71
C ALA A 48 -3.96 -22.87 18.12
N ASN A 49 -3.04 -23.70 18.63
CA ASN A 49 -2.51 -23.56 19.98
C ASN A 49 -1.03 -23.97 20.06
N GLU A 50 -0.19 -23.10 20.62
CA GLU A 50 1.26 -23.33 20.75
C GLU A 50 1.58 -24.64 21.49
N ASN A 51 0.92 -24.89 22.63
CA ASN A 51 1.15 -26.11 23.40
C ASN A 51 0.73 -27.38 22.62
N ALA A 52 -0.36 -27.31 21.85
CA ALA A 52 -0.79 -28.43 21.00
C ALA A 52 0.22 -28.69 19.89
N PHE A 53 0.75 -27.63 19.27
CA PHE A 53 1.78 -27.70 18.24
C PHE A 53 3.09 -28.28 18.80
N MET A 54 3.58 -27.77 19.92
CA MET A 54 4.81 -28.24 20.56
C MET A 54 4.72 -29.71 20.97
N LYS A 55 3.58 -30.14 21.56
CA LYS A 55 3.34 -31.56 21.87
C LYS A 55 3.33 -32.45 20.62
N PHE A 56 2.85 -31.94 19.49
CA PHE A 56 2.91 -32.67 18.23
C PHE A 56 4.36 -32.81 17.73
N LEU A 57 5.18 -31.76 17.87
CA LEU A 57 6.59 -31.78 17.47
C LEU A 57 7.45 -32.75 18.29
N ASP A 58 7.09 -33.04 19.53
CA ASP A 58 7.80 -34.05 20.34
C ASP A 58 7.75 -35.45 19.71
N LYS A 59 6.63 -35.80 19.07
CA LYS A 59 6.39 -37.13 18.46
C LYS A 59 5.51 -37.02 17.21
N PRO A 60 6.02 -36.46 16.10
CA PRO A 60 5.21 -36.16 14.93
C PRO A 60 4.70 -37.44 14.28
N LYS A 61 3.40 -37.49 13.99
CA LYS A 61 2.75 -38.61 13.28
C LYS A 61 2.01 -38.08 12.07
N LYS A 62 2.38 -38.57 10.88
CA LYS A 62 1.75 -38.21 9.60
C LYS A 62 0.23 -38.32 9.65
N LYS A 63 -0.31 -39.43 10.16
CA LYS A 63 -1.77 -39.66 10.27
C LYS A 63 -2.48 -38.65 11.18
N THR A 64 -1.80 -38.10 12.19
CA THR A 64 -2.34 -37.04 13.05
C THR A 64 -2.43 -35.74 12.27
N LEU A 65 -1.36 -35.37 11.54
CA LEU A 65 -1.33 -34.19 10.68
C LEU A 65 -2.38 -34.26 9.55
N GLU A 66 -2.51 -35.40 8.88
CA GLU A 66 -3.48 -35.58 7.78
C GLU A 66 -4.95 -35.50 8.22
N LYS A 67 -5.22 -35.67 9.51
CA LYS A 67 -6.56 -35.53 10.10
C LYS A 67 -6.82 -34.16 10.70
N ASP A 68 -5.81 -33.30 10.74
CA ASP A 68 -5.95 -31.95 11.27
C ASP A 68 -6.82 -31.09 10.34
N LEU A 69 -7.87 -30.47 10.88
CA LEU A 69 -8.84 -29.72 10.08
C LEU A 69 -8.22 -28.47 9.41
N ALA A 70 -7.26 -27.80 10.06
CA ALA A 70 -6.56 -26.67 9.45
C ALA A 70 -5.62 -27.14 8.34
N TYR A 71 -4.93 -28.27 8.54
CA TYR A 71 -4.12 -28.89 7.49
C TYR A 71 -4.97 -29.26 6.26
N GLN A 72 -6.10 -29.92 6.48
CA GLN A 72 -7.01 -30.32 5.41
C GLN A 72 -7.58 -29.11 4.65
N ALA A 73 -7.97 -28.04 5.36
CA ALA A 73 -8.39 -26.78 4.73
C ALA A 73 -7.27 -26.18 3.86
N SER A 74 -6.05 -26.10 4.40
CA SER A 74 -4.89 -25.57 3.66
C SER A 74 -4.62 -26.38 2.39
N GLN A 75 -4.60 -27.71 2.50
CA GLN A 75 -4.38 -28.58 1.34
C GLN A 75 -5.48 -28.43 0.29
N SER A 76 -6.73 -28.36 0.73
CA SER A 76 -7.87 -28.16 -0.17
C SER A 76 -7.77 -26.84 -0.96
N LEU A 77 -7.47 -25.74 -0.27
CA LEU A 77 -7.35 -24.41 -0.90
C LEU A 77 -6.14 -24.34 -1.84
N GLN A 78 -5.00 -24.90 -1.43
CA GLN A 78 -3.80 -24.96 -2.26
C GLN A 78 -4.02 -25.79 -3.52
N GLN A 79 -4.67 -26.95 -3.41
CA GLN A 79 -4.96 -27.80 -4.57
C GLN A 79 -5.91 -27.08 -5.53
N ALA A 80 -6.98 -26.45 -5.03
CA ALA A 80 -7.89 -25.68 -5.87
C ALA A 80 -7.17 -24.53 -6.62
N MET A 81 -6.21 -23.87 -5.98
CA MET A 81 -5.36 -22.86 -6.63
C MET A 81 -4.45 -23.48 -7.71
N MET A 82 -3.82 -24.63 -7.41
CA MET A 82 -2.96 -25.34 -8.35
C MET A 82 -3.72 -25.85 -9.59
N ASP A 83 -4.92 -26.38 -9.41
CA ASP A 83 -5.76 -26.89 -10.50
C ASP A 83 -6.12 -25.80 -11.53
N LYS A 84 -6.18 -24.54 -11.09
CA LYS A 84 -6.45 -23.38 -11.97
C LYS A 84 -5.18 -22.75 -12.53
N ARG A 85 -4.01 -23.05 -11.95
CA ARG A 85 -2.74 -22.38 -12.28
C ARG A 85 -2.32 -22.59 -13.74
N ALA A 86 -2.43 -23.80 -14.27
CA ALA A 86 -2.01 -24.10 -15.64
C ALA A 86 -2.85 -23.33 -16.67
N ALA A 87 -4.18 -23.32 -16.50
CA ALA A 87 -5.09 -22.57 -17.36
C ALA A 87 -4.85 -21.06 -17.28
N PHE A 88 -4.62 -20.53 -16.06
CA PHE A 88 -4.27 -19.13 -15.85
C PHE A 88 -2.98 -18.74 -16.59
N ILE A 89 -1.89 -19.51 -16.42
CA ILE A 89 -0.62 -19.26 -17.10
C ILE A 89 -0.78 -19.30 -18.62
N SER A 90 -1.49 -20.31 -19.13
CA SER A 90 -1.73 -20.41 -20.57
C SER A 90 -2.51 -19.23 -21.12
N GLY A 91 -3.52 -18.74 -20.39
CA GLY A 91 -4.27 -17.55 -20.77
C GLY A 91 -3.40 -16.29 -20.75
N GLN A 92 -2.56 -16.13 -19.72
CA GLN A 92 -1.66 -14.98 -19.59
C GLN A 92 -0.65 -14.91 -20.73
N ASN A 93 -0.06 -16.04 -21.14
CA ASN A 93 0.89 -16.07 -22.26
C ASN A 93 0.28 -15.53 -23.56
N VAL A 94 -1.00 -15.82 -23.83
CA VAL A 94 -1.71 -15.31 -25.01
C VAL A 94 -1.87 -13.78 -24.94
N VAL A 95 -2.20 -13.26 -23.75
CA VAL A 95 -2.31 -11.82 -23.52
C VAL A 95 -0.94 -11.15 -23.71
N ASP A 96 0.12 -11.72 -23.14
CA ASP A 96 1.47 -11.16 -23.21
C ASP A 96 1.99 -11.09 -24.66
N ASP A 97 1.79 -12.16 -25.43
CA ASP A 97 2.14 -12.18 -26.86
C ASP A 97 1.33 -11.15 -27.65
N GLY A 98 0.04 -11.02 -27.37
CA GLY A 98 -0.84 -10.02 -27.99
C GLY A 98 -0.39 -8.60 -27.67
N MET A 99 -0.09 -8.30 -26.41
CA MET A 99 0.38 -6.98 -25.98
C MET A 99 1.73 -6.63 -26.59
N ARG A 100 2.65 -7.60 -26.71
CA ARG A 100 3.93 -7.39 -27.38
C ARG A 100 3.74 -6.95 -28.83
N LEU A 101 2.86 -7.63 -29.58
CA LEU A 101 2.55 -7.28 -30.97
C LEU A 101 1.83 -5.93 -31.08
N PHE A 102 0.92 -5.64 -30.15
CA PHE A 102 0.20 -4.37 -30.11
C PHE A 102 1.15 -3.18 -29.91
N ILE A 103 2.05 -3.26 -28.92
CA ILE A 103 3.03 -2.20 -28.65
C ILE A 103 4.00 -2.04 -29.84
N ASP A 104 4.43 -3.13 -30.47
CA ASP A 104 5.26 -3.06 -31.69
C ASP A 104 4.54 -2.32 -32.83
N GLY A 105 3.27 -2.64 -33.07
CA GLY A 105 2.43 -1.93 -34.04
C GLY A 105 2.27 -0.44 -33.74
N LEU A 106 2.03 -0.06 -32.48
CA LEU A 106 1.94 1.35 -32.07
C LEU A 106 3.23 2.13 -32.32
N ARG A 107 4.39 1.49 -32.10
CA ARG A 107 5.70 2.11 -32.33
C ARG A 107 5.99 2.28 -33.83
N GLN A 108 5.57 1.33 -34.66
CA GLN A 108 5.69 1.43 -36.12
C GLN A 108 4.73 2.49 -36.70
N MET A 109 3.51 2.57 -36.17
CA MET A 109 2.51 3.57 -36.59
C MET A 109 2.94 4.99 -36.22
N ASN A 110 3.57 5.18 -35.06
CA ASN A 110 3.95 6.48 -34.52
C ASN A 110 5.48 6.55 -34.28
N PRO A 111 6.32 6.56 -35.34
CA PRO A 111 7.77 6.42 -35.21
C PRO A 111 8.45 7.58 -34.47
N ASP A 112 7.85 8.77 -34.49
CA ASP A 112 8.39 9.96 -33.83
C ASP A 112 7.96 10.08 -32.35
N THR A 113 7.03 9.25 -31.89
CA THR A 113 6.54 9.28 -30.50
C THR A 113 7.50 8.55 -29.57
N LYS A 114 7.89 9.23 -28.48
CA LYS A 114 8.72 8.66 -27.42
C LYS A 114 7.83 8.07 -26.33
N TYR A 115 7.65 6.76 -26.37
CA TYR A 115 6.96 6.01 -25.32
C TYR A 115 7.92 5.67 -24.18
N TYR A 116 7.45 5.72 -22.93
CA TYR A 116 8.12 5.11 -21.79
C TYR A 116 7.45 3.76 -21.47
N PRO A 117 8.21 2.74 -21.05
CA PRO A 117 7.64 1.43 -20.73
C PRO A 117 6.92 1.46 -19.38
N ASP A 118 5.97 0.54 -19.20
CA ASP A 118 5.30 0.33 -17.91
C ASP A 118 6.29 0.11 -16.76
N ALA A 119 5.87 0.47 -15.55
CA ALA A 119 6.63 0.21 -14.34
C ALA A 119 6.76 -1.31 -14.11
N ASN A 120 7.95 -1.75 -13.75
CA ASN A 120 8.24 -3.18 -13.51
C ASN A 120 9.27 -3.37 -12.38
N SER A 121 9.21 -2.50 -11.36
CA SER A 121 10.16 -2.47 -10.24
C SER A 121 11.63 -2.25 -10.64
N SER A 122 11.87 -1.61 -11.79
CA SER A 122 13.18 -1.09 -12.18
C SER A 122 13.31 0.41 -11.88
N MET A 123 14.53 0.90 -11.77
CA MET A 123 14.81 2.32 -11.56
C MET A 123 14.30 3.16 -12.75
N ARG A 124 13.57 4.23 -12.45
CA ARG A 124 13.06 5.24 -13.40
C ARG A 124 13.27 6.63 -12.82
N PHE A 125 13.11 7.65 -13.64
CA PHE A 125 12.97 9.03 -13.19
C PHE A 125 11.77 9.67 -13.87
N THR A 126 11.14 10.60 -13.17
CA THR A 126 10.06 11.46 -13.68
C THR A 126 10.40 12.89 -13.30
N TYR A 127 9.90 13.86 -14.05
CA TYR A 127 10.12 15.28 -13.77
C TYR A 127 8.80 16.03 -13.90
N GLY A 128 8.70 17.13 -13.17
CA GLY A 128 7.46 17.90 -13.08
C GLY A 128 7.71 19.25 -12.42
N THR A 129 6.61 19.91 -12.06
CA THR A 129 6.62 21.20 -11.38
C THR A 129 5.82 21.11 -10.10
N ILE A 130 6.16 21.92 -9.11
CA ILE A 130 5.35 22.12 -7.91
C ILE A 130 4.08 22.86 -8.35
N LYS A 131 2.90 22.24 -8.18
CA LYS A 131 1.66 22.76 -8.76
C LYS A 131 0.43 22.36 -7.95
N ASP A 132 -0.49 23.31 -7.82
CA ASP A 132 -1.82 23.15 -7.24
C ASP A 132 -2.75 22.39 -8.20
N TYR A 133 -4.00 22.14 -7.79
CA TYR A 133 -5.01 21.58 -8.68
C TYR A 133 -6.45 21.87 -8.24
N TYR A 134 -7.39 21.59 -9.14
CA TYR A 134 -8.82 21.81 -8.96
C TYR A 134 -9.54 20.45 -9.06
N PRO A 135 -9.85 19.78 -7.93
CA PRO A 135 -10.43 18.44 -7.95
C PRO A 135 -11.88 18.42 -8.43
N ALA A 136 -12.60 19.53 -8.27
CA ALA A 136 -14.01 19.67 -8.66
C ALA A 136 -14.35 21.16 -8.86
N ASP A 137 -15.57 21.42 -9.36
CA ASP A 137 -16.09 22.78 -9.51
C ASP A 137 -16.04 23.55 -8.18
N ALA A 138 -15.56 24.79 -8.25
CA ALA A 138 -15.36 25.69 -7.10
C ALA A 138 -14.44 25.19 -5.97
N ILE A 139 -13.69 24.10 -6.15
CA ILE A 139 -12.71 23.60 -5.17
C ILE A 139 -11.30 23.79 -5.71
N HIS A 140 -10.42 24.36 -4.88
CA HIS A 140 -9.00 24.55 -5.19
C HIS A 140 -8.15 24.01 -4.05
N PHE A 141 -7.24 23.10 -4.38
CA PHE A 141 -6.23 22.61 -3.44
C PHE A 141 -4.87 23.20 -3.79
N ASP A 142 -4.35 24.01 -2.88
CA ASP A 142 -3.01 24.58 -2.98
C ASP A 142 -1.94 23.48 -2.90
N TYR A 143 -0.75 23.77 -3.43
CA TYR A 143 0.35 22.83 -3.51
C TYR A 143 1.16 22.69 -2.21
N LYS A 144 0.80 23.42 -1.14
CA LYS A 144 1.47 23.37 0.17
C LYS A 144 0.46 23.13 1.28
N THR A 145 0.83 22.24 2.20
CA THR A 145 0.14 22.08 3.49
C THR A 145 1.03 22.59 4.61
N HIS A 146 0.42 23.01 5.71
CA HIS A 146 1.14 23.59 6.85
C HIS A 146 0.83 22.83 8.14
N LEU A 147 1.69 22.97 9.15
CA LEU A 147 1.50 22.35 10.46
C LEU A 147 0.19 22.81 11.15
N SER A 148 -0.36 23.98 10.78
CA SER A 148 -1.70 24.39 11.23
C SER A 148 -2.78 23.39 10.81
N GLY A 149 -2.67 22.78 9.63
CA GLY A 149 -3.61 21.76 9.17
C GLY A 149 -3.56 20.47 9.98
N VAL A 150 -2.42 20.16 10.61
CA VAL A 150 -2.34 19.05 11.58
C VAL A 150 -3.13 19.40 12.85
N MET A 151 -3.04 20.65 13.31
CA MET A 151 -3.77 21.13 14.50
C MET A 151 -5.27 21.24 14.23
N GLU A 152 -5.67 21.67 13.03
CA GLU A 152 -7.07 21.73 12.59
C GLU A 152 -7.72 20.33 12.53
N LYS A 153 -6.91 19.29 12.29
CA LYS A 153 -7.36 17.90 12.22
C LYS A 153 -7.30 17.16 13.55
N GLU A 154 -6.75 17.75 14.62
CA GLU A 154 -6.59 17.05 15.90
C GLU A 154 -7.96 16.54 16.42
N ASP A 155 -8.04 15.24 16.65
CA ASP A 155 -9.15 14.60 17.34
C ASP A 155 -8.60 13.52 18.29
N PRO A 156 -8.51 13.80 19.60
CA PRO A 156 -7.98 12.84 20.57
C PRO A 156 -8.84 11.57 20.76
N SER A 157 -10.08 11.57 20.25
CA SER A 157 -10.98 10.42 20.29
C SER A 157 -10.83 9.48 19.09
N ASN A 158 -10.11 9.93 18.05
CA ASN A 158 -9.82 9.17 16.84
C ASN A 158 -8.32 8.87 16.77
N ASP A 159 -7.95 7.59 16.76
CA ASP A 159 -6.55 7.14 16.77
C ASP A 159 -5.76 7.59 15.53
N GLU A 160 -6.43 7.86 14.41
CA GLU A 160 -5.82 8.42 13.20
C GLU A 160 -5.38 9.88 13.35
N PHE A 161 -5.99 10.63 14.27
CA PHE A 161 -5.85 12.08 14.40
C PHE A 161 -5.33 12.54 15.77
N VAL A 162 -4.74 11.63 16.54
CA VAL A 162 -4.03 11.99 17.77
C VAL A 162 -2.75 12.77 17.45
N VAL A 163 -2.66 14.00 17.95
CA VAL A 163 -1.45 14.83 17.80
C VAL A 163 -0.59 14.76 19.08
N PRO A 164 0.70 14.39 18.99
CA PRO A 164 1.58 14.33 20.17
C PRO A 164 1.73 15.68 20.88
N ASP A 165 1.70 15.68 22.21
CA ASP A 165 1.77 16.90 23.02
C ASP A 165 3.00 17.77 22.72
N LYS A 166 4.16 17.15 22.49
CA LYS A 166 5.38 17.87 22.13
C LYS A 166 5.24 18.64 20.81
N LEU A 167 4.55 18.07 19.82
CA LEU A 167 4.33 18.73 18.53
C LEU A 167 3.41 19.94 18.70
N LYS A 168 2.38 19.83 19.55
CA LYS A 168 1.49 20.94 19.92
C LYS A 168 2.24 22.07 20.62
N GLN A 169 3.10 21.74 21.57
CA GLN A 169 3.94 22.72 22.27
C GLN A 169 4.84 23.51 21.31
N LEU A 170 5.52 22.81 20.39
CA LEU A 170 6.35 23.45 19.35
C LEU A 170 5.52 24.35 18.43
N TYR A 171 4.32 23.92 18.03
CA TYR A 171 3.41 24.72 17.22
C TYR A 171 2.90 25.98 17.93
N GLN A 172 2.53 25.88 19.20
CA GLN A 172 2.04 27.01 20.01
C GLN A 172 3.15 28.04 20.26
N ALA A 173 4.37 27.57 20.55
CA ALA A 173 5.54 28.41 20.74
C ALA A 173 6.12 28.99 19.43
N LYS A 174 5.66 28.48 18.27
CA LYS A 174 6.24 28.77 16.94
C LYS A 174 7.74 28.47 16.89
N ASP A 175 8.20 27.47 17.65
CA ASP A 175 9.62 27.08 17.71
C ASP A 175 9.99 26.17 16.53
N PHE A 176 9.94 26.72 15.32
CA PHE A 176 10.27 26.01 14.07
C PHE A 176 11.75 26.15 13.68
N GLY A 177 12.52 26.98 14.38
CA GLY A 177 13.91 27.26 14.05
C GLY A 177 14.08 27.77 12.61
N GLN A 178 15.08 27.25 11.91
CA GLN A 178 15.38 27.59 10.50
C GLN A 178 14.44 26.93 9.48
N TYR A 179 13.53 26.05 9.93
CA TYR A 179 12.69 25.24 9.03
C TYR A 179 11.35 25.91 8.70
N GLY A 180 10.93 26.88 9.52
CA GLY A 180 9.72 27.66 9.32
C GLY A 180 9.99 28.99 8.62
N GLU A 181 8.96 29.54 8.00
CA GLU A 181 8.95 30.82 7.30
C GLU A 181 7.68 31.59 7.69
N ASP A 182 7.81 32.86 8.07
CA ASP A 182 6.69 33.72 8.50
C ASP A 182 5.77 33.10 9.57
N GLY A 183 6.37 32.37 10.53
CA GLY A 183 5.63 31.69 11.60
C GLY A 183 4.77 30.51 11.13
N LYS A 184 5.02 30.01 9.91
CA LYS A 184 4.41 28.81 9.34
C LYS A 184 5.48 27.75 9.09
N LEU A 185 5.07 26.49 9.17
CA LEU A 185 5.91 25.34 8.83
C LEU A 185 5.17 24.54 7.77
N VAL A 186 5.77 24.39 6.59
CA VAL A 186 5.23 23.53 5.52
C VAL A 186 5.42 22.07 5.93
N VAL A 187 4.40 21.23 5.73
CA VAL A 187 4.42 19.80 6.09
C VAL A 187 4.62 18.95 4.84
N GLY A 188 3.78 19.14 3.83
CA GLY A 188 3.87 18.44 2.55
C GLY A 188 3.53 19.35 1.39
N PHE A 189 3.88 18.90 0.19
CA PHE A 189 3.64 19.62 -1.04
C PHE A 189 3.23 18.71 -2.20
N LEU A 190 2.66 19.32 -3.24
CA LEU A 190 2.23 18.64 -4.46
C LEU A 190 3.17 18.94 -5.63
N SER A 191 3.39 17.94 -6.49
CA SER A 191 4.06 18.12 -7.77
C SER A 191 3.39 17.33 -8.89
N THR A 192 3.67 17.68 -10.14
CA THR A 192 3.13 17.01 -11.33
C THR A 192 3.96 15.79 -11.76
N ASN A 193 4.72 15.18 -10.85
CA ASN A 193 5.48 13.98 -11.15
C ASN A 193 4.54 12.79 -11.35
N ASP A 194 4.88 11.92 -12.29
CA ASP A 194 4.20 10.65 -12.57
C ASP A 194 4.79 9.53 -11.71
N ILE A 195 4.01 9.05 -10.73
CA ILE A 195 4.42 8.02 -9.76
C ILE A 195 3.34 6.95 -9.63
N THR A 196 3.75 5.77 -9.16
CA THR A 196 2.85 4.66 -8.80
C THR A 196 3.38 3.92 -7.58
N GLY A 197 2.75 2.80 -7.21
CA GLY A 197 3.24 1.88 -6.20
C GLY A 197 4.69 1.47 -6.44
N GLY A 198 5.52 1.64 -5.41
CA GLY A 198 6.98 1.43 -5.47
C GLY A 198 7.79 2.73 -5.48
N ASN A 199 7.16 3.89 -5.70
CA ASN A 199 7.84 5.18 -5.60
C ASN A 199 7.91 5.75 -4.18
N SER A 200 7.23 5.15 -3.18
CA SER A 200 7.28 5.63 -1.79
C SER A 200 8.71 5.66 -1.27
N GLY A 201 9.15 6.81 -0.75
CA GLY A 201 10.52 7.06 -0.33
C GLY A 201 11.43 7.66 -1.41
N SER A 202 10.92 7.91 -2.63
CA SER A 202 11.74 8.50 -3.70
C SER A 202 12.19 9.93 -3.36
N PRO A 203 13.45 10.29 -3.61
CA PRO A 203 13.93 11.65 -3.41
C PRO A 203 13.32 12.60 -4.45
N VAL A 204 12.74 13.71 -3.98
CA VAL A 204 12.30 14.82 -4.84
C VAL A 204 13.39 15.88 -4.83
N MET A 205 13.96 16.18 -6.00
CA MET A 205 15.10 17.07 -6.15
C MET A 205 14.72 18.36 -6.87
N ASN A 206 15.36 19.47 -6.52
CA ASN A 206 15.26 20.72 -7.26
C ASN A 206 16.13 20.72 -8.53
N GLY A 207 16.16 21.83 -9.26
CA GLY A 207 16.94 21.98 -10.50
C GLY A 207 18.47 21.86 -10.34
N ASN A 208 18.98 21.93 -9.12
CA ASN A 208 20.39 21.75 -8.77
C ASN A 208 20.71 20.33 -8.29
N GLY A 209 19.72 19.43 -8.21
CA GLY A 209 19.91 18.09 -7.66
C GLY A 209 19.92 18.03 -6.14
N GLU A 210 19.43 19.06 -5.45
CA GLU A 210 19.34 19.11 -3.99
C GLU A 210 17.98 18.56 -3.53
N LEU A 211 17.97 17.76 -2.46
CA LEU A 211 16.75 17.14 -1.92
C LEU A 211 15.82 18.20 -1.31
N ILE A 212 14.58 18.28 -1.81
CA ILE A 212 13.54 19.19 -1.33
C ILE A 212 12.34 18.48 -0.70
N GLY A 213 12.22 17.17 -0.91
CA GLY A 213 11.16 16.37 -0.31
C GLY A 213 11.31 14.90 -0.57
N ILE A 214 10.39 14.12 0.00
CA ILE A 214 10.34 12.67 -0.17
C ILE A 214 8.93 12.30 -0.60
N ALA A 215 8.79 11.70 -1.77
CA ALA A 215 7.49 11.27 -2.28
C ALA A 215 6.97 10.10 -1.41
N PHE A 216 5.69 10.13 -1.04
CA PHE A 216 5.10 9.07 -0.24
C PHE A 216 3.76 8.57 -0.77
N ASP A 217 3.03 9.37 -1.56
CA ASP A 217 1.72 8.99 -2.07
C ASP A 217 1.32 9.77 -3.33
N GLY A 218 0.25 9.34 -4.01
CA GLY A 218 -0.47 10.10 -5.03
C GLY A 218 -1.81 10.62 -4.48
N ASN A 219 -2.37 11.69 -5.07
CA ASN A 219 -3.72 12.13 -4.72
C ASN A 219 -4.79 11.13 -5.19
N TRP A 220 -6.01 11.30 -4.70
CA TRP A 220 -7.14 10.41 -5.01
C TRP A 220 -7.38 10.25 -6.51
N GLU A 221 -7.27 11.34 -7.27
CA GLU A 221 -7.45 11.35 -8.71
C GLU A 221 -6.30 10.64 -9.46
N ALA A 222 -5.16 10.38 -8.82
CA ALA A 222 -4.03 9.64 -9.40
C ALA A 222 -4.22 8.13 -9.44
N MET A 223 -5.30 7.59 -8.89
CA MET A 223 -5.59 6.15 -8.99
C MET A 223 -5.81 5.65 -10.44
N SER A 224 -6.12 6.55 -11.38
CA SER A 224 -6.16 6.26 -12.81
C SER A 224 -4.79 6.26 -13.49
N GLY A 225 -3.74 6.75 -12.81
CA GLY A 225 -2.40 6.97 -13.35
C GLY A 225 -1.73 5.72 -13.91
N ASP A 226 -2.03 4.56 -13.31
CA ASP A 226 -1.55 3.26 -13.78
C ASP A 226 -2.07 2.87 -15.17
N ILE A 227 -3.12 3.55 -15.65
CA ILE A 227 -3.71 3.34 -16.98
C ILE A 227 -3.44 4.55 -17.88
N ALA A 228 -3.66 5.77 -17.36
CA ALA A 228 -3.47 7.00 -18.10
C ALA A 228 -3.08 8.16 -17.17
N PHE A 229 -2.04 8.88 -17.55
CA PHE A 229 -1.61 10.07 -16.81
C PHE A 229 -2.49 11.29 -17.14
N GLU A 230 -3.18 11.84 -16.15
CA GLU A 230 -4.08 12.99 -16.28
C GLU A 230 -3.41 14.26 -15.75
N THR A 231 -2.89 15.09 -16.66
CA THR A 231 -2.04 16.26 -16.33
C THR A 231 -2.73 17.29 -15.43
N GLU A 232 -4.05 17.44 -15.55
CA GLU A 232 -4.79 18.46 -14.80
C GLU A 232 -5.03 18.04 -13.34
N LEU A 233 -5.23 16.74 -13.08
CA LEU A 233 -5.69 16.24 -11.80
C LEU A 233 -4.59 15.53 -11.00
N GLN A 234 -3.69 14.79 -11.64
CA GLN A 234 -2.77 13.90 -10.92
C GLN A 234 -1.61 14.68 -10.30
N ARG A 235 -1.36 14.42 -9.02
CA ARG A 235 -0.34 15.04 -8.21
C ARG A 235 0.38 13.99 -7.36
N THR A 236 1.69 14.06 -7.37
CA THR A 236 2.54 13.40 -6.38
C THR A 236 2.46 14.17 -5.06
N ILE A 237 2.21 13.46 -3.97
CA ILE A 237 2.24 13.96 -2.60
C ILE A 237 3.61 13.65 -1.99
N SER A 238 4.29 14.70 -1.55
CA SER A 238 5.61 14.62 -0.93
C SER A 238 5.63 15.31 0.42
N VAL A 239 6.43 14.78 1.35
CA VAL A 239 6.74 15.48 2.61
C VAL A 239 7.82 16.52 2.32
N ASP A 240 7.65 17.73 2.85
CA ASP A 240 8.64 18.80 2.73
C ASP A 240 9.87 18.44 3.56
N ILE A 241 11.07 18.55 2.97
CA ILE A 241 12.29 18.15 3.67
C ILE A 241 12.53 18.98 4.93
N ARG A 242 12.05 20.23 4.98
CA ARG A 242 12.15 21.09 6.17
C ARG A 242 11.30 20.55 7.31
N TYR A 243 10.15 19.94 7.03
CA TYR A 243 9.34 19.27 8.06
C TYR A 243 10.08 18.07 8.64
N VAL A 244 10.71 17.26 7.79
CA VAL A 244 11.52 16.11 8.21
C VAL A 244 12.66 16.58 9.12
N LEU A 245 13.41 17.61 8.70
CA LEU A 245 14.50 18.17 9.49
C LEU A 245 14.00 18.80 10.80
N PHE A 246 12.85 19.48 10.79
CA PHE A 246 12.19 19.98 12.00
C PHE A 246 11.85 18.84 12.98
N VAL A 247 11.32 17.73 12.48
CA VAL A 247 11.01 16.57 13.34
C VAL A 247 12.29 15.99 13.94
N ILE A 248 13.36 15.86 13.17
CA ILE A 248 14.66 15.34 13.65
C ILE A 248 15.26 16.28 14.71
N ASP A 249 15.33 17.57 14.43
CA ASP A 249 15.96 18.56 15.31
C ASP A 249 15.06 18.93 16.51
N LYS A 250 13.92 19.57 16.26
CA LYS A 250 13.09 20.18 17.30
C LYS A 250 12.23 19.15 18.04
N TYR A 251 11.62 18.22 17.32
CA TYR A 251 10.76 17.22 17.94
C TYR A 251 11.55 16.07 18.57
N ALA A 252 12.57 15.52 17.92
CA ALA A 252 13.33 14.40 18.46
C ALA A 252 14.58 14.82 19.24
N GLY A 253 15.14 16.01 18.99
CA GLY A 253 16.40 16.43 19.61
C GLY A 253 17.63 15.69 19.08
N ALA A 254 17.52 15.05 17.91
CA ALA A 254 18.54 14.15 17.34
C ALA A 254 19.61 14.94 16.56
N LYS A 255 20.35 15.81 17.26
CA LYS A 255 21.34 16.71 16.66
C LYS A 255 22.45 15.99 15.90
N ASN A 256 22.83 14.79 16.33
CA ASN A 256 23.83 13.98 15.64
C ASN A 256 23.45 13.70 14.18
N LEU A 257 22.16 13.55 13.85
CA LEU A 257 21.70 13.36 12.48
C LEU A 257 21.74 14.67 11.69
N ILE A 258 21.44 15.80 12.32
CA ILE A 258 21.56 17.12 11.68
C ILE A 258 23.01 17.44 11.35
N ASP A 259 23.93 17.15 12.28
CA ASP A 259 25.36 17.42 12.12
C ASP A 259 26.02 16.52 11.05
N GLU A 260 25.41 15.37 10.73
CA GLU A 260 25.88 14.48 9.65
C GLU A 260 25.52 15.00 8.25
N LEU A 261 24.48 15.83 8.13
CA LEU A 261 23.94 16.28 6.84
C LEU A 261 24.63 17.54 6.33
N THR A 262 24.89 17.57 5.02
CA THR A 262 25.24 18.81 4.31
C THR A 262 23.96 19.53 3.89
N ILE A 263 23.61 20.60 4.61
CA ILE A 263 22.39 21.39 4.36
C ILE A 263 22.77 22.66 3.60
N VAL A 264 22.25 22.79 2.37
CA VAL A 264 22.33 24.02 1.58
C VAL A 264 21.34 25.06 2.14
N ARG A 265 21.76 26.33 2.20
CA ARG A 265 21.01 27.44 2.81
C ARG A 265 20.70 28.53 1.81
#